data_AF-M1AWR4-F1
#
_entry.id   AF-M1AWR4-F1
#
_cell.length_a   1.000
_cell.length_b   1.000
_cell.length_c   1.000
_cell.angle_alpha   90.00
_cell.angle_beta   90.00
_cell.angle_gamma   90.00
#
_symmetry.space_group_name_H-M   'P 1'
#
loop_
_entity.id
_entity.type
_entity.pdbx_description
1 polymer ?
#
loop_
_entity_poly.entity_id
_entity_poly.type
_entity_poly.pdbx_seq_one_letter_code
_entity_poly.pdbx_strand_id
1 'polypeptide(L)'
;MATVVEMTLPSDAVPAKKGKSRKVLKQKKQSSNEANILAGTVVQSPSVVLPVDDSVKENVDPQSQKKSNKRGASKAAKQQMEQSSFEKELLEMQEKLKKMTLEKEQTEEMLKAREEMLKQKEEELEVRGKDHEKLQTELKKLQKMKEFKPTLNFPIVQSLRDKEEKKEKKKADPSKKRPVPPYLLWCKDQWNEVKKANPNAEFKEMANLLGAKWKTVSAEEKKPYEEKYQAEKEVYLKIVGMEKREHEAMRLLDDEQKQKTAMELLEQYIQFQQEAIVNENKKKKKEKDPLKPKQPLSAFFLFTNERRSALLAENNNNVKEVAKITGEEWKNMTEQQKAPYEEMAMKKKEKYLQEMEVYKKKKDEEAAVHMKEEEESMKLKKQEALQLLKKKEKTENLIKKTKENRQKKKQKDDNVDPNKPKKPASSFFRFSREERKKLVEERPGINNSTINALISLKWKELSEEEKQVWNNEAAEAMEGYKKEMEEYNKTAAEKQNNNN
;
A
#
# COMPACT_ATOMS: atom_id res chain seq x y z
N MET A 1 40.45 -35.35 60.78
CA MET A 1 41.49 -34.56 60.10
C MET A 1 40.78 -33.32 59.57
N ALA A 2 40.81 -32.16 60.24
CA ALA A 2 41.97 -31.25 60.44
C ALA A 2 42.56 -30.84 59.07
N THR A 3 42.64 -29.57 58.65
CA THR A 3 42.63 -28.22 59.30
C THR A 3 41.84 -27.23 58.40
N VAL A 4 41.20 -26.11 58.77
CA VAL A 4 41.35 -25.05 59.81
C VAL A 4 42.54 -24.10 59.63
N VAL A 5 42.28 -22.89 59.11
CA VAL A 5 42.73 -21.54 59.55
C VAL A 5 41.96 -20.53 58.65
N GLU A 6 41.41 -19.37 59.01
CA GLU A 6 40.79 -18.77 60.20
C GLU A 6 40.92 -17.23 60.07
N MET A 7 39.77 -16.53 60.12
CA MET A 7 39.54 -15.11 60.49
C MET A 7 40.11 -13.97 59.59
N THR A 8 39.45 -12.80 59.47
CA THR A 8 39.07 -11.86 60.56
C THR A 8 37.90 -10.92 60.18
N LEU A 9 37.00 -10.67 61.14
CA LEU A 9 36.00 -9.57 61.24
C LEU A 9 36.44 -8.65 62.42
N PRO A 10 35.82 -7.49 62.80
CA PRO A 10 34.49 -6.96 62.44
C PRO A 10 34.33 -5.41 62.35
N SER A 11 33.06 -4.97 62.32
CA SER A 11 32.47 -3.76 62.96
C SER A 11 32.04 -2.53 62.13
N ASP A 12 30.72 -2.27 62.22
CA ASP A 12 29.96 -1.02 62.37
C ASP A 12 30.31 0.28 61.62
N ALA A 13 29.31 0.84 60.90
CA ALA A 13 28.49 1.95 61.41
C ALA A 13 27.41 2.43 60.41
N VAL A 14 26.28 2.97 60.91
CA VAL A 14 25.20 3.61 60.13
C VAL A 14 25.07 5.08 60.54
N PRO A 15 25.00 6.02 59.58
CA PRO A 15 23.94 7.05 59.60
C PRO A 15 23.38 7.34 58.17
N ALA A 16 22.07 7.39 57.91
CA ALA A 16 21.03 8.29 58.44
C ALA A 16 20.97 9.72 57.79
N LYS A 17 19.92 9.93 56.98
CA LYS A 17 19.13 11.16 56.73
C LYS A 17 19.82 12.48 56.26
N LYS A 18 19.38 12.94 55.07
CA LYS A 18 18.99 14.32 54.66
C LYS A 18 18.36 14.20 53.25
N GLY A 19 17.40 15.00 52.79
CA GLY A 19 16.62 16.11 53.37
C GLY A 19 15.66 16.67 52.30
N LYS A 20 14.51 17.23 52.69
CA LYS A 20 13.48 17.77 51.78
C LYS A 20 14.01 18.90 50.87
N SER A 21 13.42 19.09 49.68
CA SER A 21 12.83 20.37 49.25
C SER A 21 12.05 20.32 47.92
N ARG A 22 10.87 20.95 47.90
CA ARG A 22 10.18 21.45 46.68
C ARG A 22 10.58 22.92 46.48
N LYS A 23 10.75 23.37 45.23
CA LYS A 23 10.44 24.75 44.72
C LYS A 23 10.60 24.73 43.17
N VAL A 24 9.58 25.00 42.36
CA VAL A 24 8.90 26.29 42.03
C VAL A 24 9.51 26.98 40.79
N LEU A 25 8.76 26.86 39.67
CA LEU A 25 8.34 27.89 38.72
C LEU A 25 9.19 29.18 38.55
N LYS A 26 9.63 29.47 37.30
CA LYS A 26 9.44 30.78 36.64
C LYS A 26 9.62 30.74 35.11
N GLN A 27 9.18 31.80 34.43
CA GLN A 27 8.86 31.89 32.99
C GLN A 27 9.81 32.83 32.21
N LYS A 28 9.54 32.93 30.87
CA LYS A 28 9.80 34.07 29.95
C LYS A 28 11.27 34.22 29.47
N LYS A 29 11.59 34.70 28.25
CA LYS A 29 10.87 35.38 27.14
C LYS A 29 11.27 34.71 25.79
N GLN A 30 10.50 34.64 24.68
CA GLN A 30 9.80 35.66 23.88
C GLN A 30 10.75 36.56 23.06
N SER A 31 10.73 36.46 21.71
CA SER A 31 11.20 37.49 20.77
C SER A 31 10.57 37.32 19.38
N SER A 32 9.91 38.40 18.91
CA SER A 32 9.89 39.00 17.56
C SER A 32 9.72 38.14 16.29
N ASN A 33 8.94 38.51 15.27
CA ASN A 33 8.11 39.69 14.92
C ASN A 33 7.28 39.26 13.67
N GLU A 34 6.25 39.89 13.10
CA GLU A 34 5.23 40.93 13.38
C GLU A 34 4.45 41.09 12.04
N ALA A 35 3.41 41.94 12.02
CA ALA A 35 2.60 42.39 10.86
C ALA A 35 1.50 41.45 10.33
N ASN A 36 0.28 41.90 9.98
CA ASN A 36 -0.51 43.11 10.34
C ASN A 36 -1.98 42.84 9.90
N ILE A 37 -2.91 43.81 9.92
CA ILE A 37 -3.97 43.95 10.95
C ILE A 37 -5.35 43.59 10.29
N LEU A 38 -6.57 43.77 10.81
CA LEU A 38 -7.18 44.75 11.74
C LEU A 38 -8.50 44.20 12.31
N ALA A 39 -8.69 44.26 13.64
CA ALA A 39 -9.98 44.07 14.30
C ALA A 39 -10.12 45.11 15.41
N GLY A 40 -11.17 45.94 15.36
CA GLY A 40 -11.41 47.05 16.29
C GLY A 40 -12.22 46.63 17.52
N THR A 41 -11.91 47.24 18.66
CA THR A 41 -12.41 46.87 19.99
C THR A 41 -13.67 47.60 20.45
N VAL A 42 -14.58 46.83 21.08
CA VAL A 42 -15.27 47.10 22.38
C VAL A 42 -16.08 48.41 22.56
N VAL A 43 -17.38 48.22 22.84
CA VAL A 43 -18.12 48.92 23.91
C VAL A 43 -18.92 47.86 24.72
N GLN A 44 -19.16 48.09 26.02
CA GLN A 44 -19.73 47.13 26.98
C GLN A 44 -21.27 47.22 27.14
N SER A 45 -21.83 46.17 27.77
CA SER A 45 -23.10 46.13 28.54
C SER A 45 -24.40 45.76 27.78
N PRO A 46 -25.40 45.13 28.46
CA PRO A 46 -25.30 44.15 29.55
C PRO A 46 -26.22 42.91 29.37
N SER A 47 -26.08 41.91 30.26
CA SER A 47 -26.90 40.69 30.29
C SER A 47 -28.35 40.91 30.74
N VAL A 48 -29.24 40.06 30.22
CA VAL A 48 -30.62 39.88 30.69
C VAL A 48 -30.65 39.24 32.08
N VAL A 49 -31.50 39.75 32.97
CA VAL A 49 -31.91 39.10 34.22
C VAL A 49 -33.43 39.25 34.35
N LEU A 50 -34.13 38.16 34.65
CA LEU A 50 -35.55 38.21 35.06
C LEU A 50 -35.65 38.69 36.51
N PRO A 51 -36.72 39.42 36.84
CA PRO A 51 -37.38 39.15 38.11
C PRO A 51 -38.91 39.01 37.96
N VAL A 52 -39.50 38.59 39.08
CA VAL A 52 -40.91 38.21 39.27
C VAL A 52 -41.70 39.39 39.86
N ASP A 53 -43.02 39.24 39.91
CA ASP A 53 -43.92 39.59 41.03
C ASP A 53 -45.06 40.62 40.82
N ASP A 54 -45.99 40.53 41.77
CA ASP A 54 -47.44 40.71 41.68
C ASP A 54 -47.99 42.16 41.84
N SER A 55 -49.29 42.28 41.56
CA SER A 55 -50.31 42.99 42.34
C SER A 55 -50.75 44.44 42.07
N VAL A 56 -52.03 44.51 41.65
CA VAL A 56 -53.14 45.29 42.24
C VAL A 56 -53.10 46.84 42.17
N LYS A 57 -54.11 47.40 41.48
CA LYS A 57 -55.03 48.37 42.10
C LYS A 57 -56.35 48.57 41.34
N GLU A 58 -57.45 48.45 42.09
CA GLU A 58 -58.78 48.91 41.71
C GLU A 58 -58.84 50.45 41.67
N ASN A 59 -59.81 51.00 40.93
CA ASN A 59 -60.64 52.10 41.45
C ASN A 59 -61.98 52.21 40.69
N VAL A 60 -62.97 52.79 41.38
CA VAL A 60 -64.39 52.79 41.02
C VAL A 60 -64.89 54.21 40.69
N ASP A 61 -65.98 54.29 39.90
CA ASP A 61 -66.98 55.37 39.66
C ASP A 61 -66.97 56.62 40.60
N PRO A 62 -67.47 57.83 40.19
CA PRO A 62 -68.88 57.95 39.74
C PRO A 62 -69.28 59.07 38.72
N GLN A 63 -70.41 58.83 38.02
CA GLN A 63 -71.53 59.75 37.69
C GLN A 63 -71.28 61.18 37.13
N SER A 64 -72.01 61.57 36.06
CA SER A 64 -73.28 62.35 36.19
C SER A 64 -73.80 63.07 34.90
N GLN A 65 -75.01 62.69 34.48
CA GLN A 65 -76.14 63.51 34.00
C GLN A 65 -76.12 64.44 32.73
N LYS A 66 -77.12 64.12 31.86
CA LYS A 66 -78.17 65.00 31.25
C LYS A 66 -77.98 65.71 29.89
N LYS A 67 -78.82 65.26 28.93
CA LYS A 67 -79.72 65.99 28.00
C LYS A 67 -79.13 67.17 27.19
N SER A 68 -79.27 67.18 25.86
CA SER A 68 -80.57 67.51 25.21
C SER A 68 -80.56 67.41 23.67
N ASN A 69 -81.76 67.55 23.07
CA ASN A 69 -82.13 67.57 21.63
C ASN A 69 -81.15 68.34 20.69
N LYS A 70 -81.12 68.14 19.35
CA LYS A 70 -82.28 68.15 18.42
C LYS A 70 -81.91 67.71 16.97
N ARG A 71 -82.85 67.03 16.29
CA ARG A 71 -83.08 66.83 14.83
C ARG A 71 -82.10 67.43 13.79
N GLY A 72 -81.80 66.68 12.73
CA GLY A 72 -81.37 67.23 11.42
C GLY A 72 -80.97 66.19 10.37
N ALA A 73 -81.66 66.15 9.23
CA ALA A 73 -81.56 65.12 8.18
C ALA A 73 -80.27 65.10 7.34
N SER A 74 -79.78 63.90 6.96
CA SER A 74 -79.27 63.54 5.60
C SER A 74 -78.57 62.16 5.58
N LYS A 75 -79.31 61.05 5.76
CA LYS A 75 -78.69 59.72 6.00
C LYS A 75 -78.31 58.90 4.75
N ALA A 76 -78.70 59.32 3.55
CA ALA A 76 -78.56 58.49 2.34
C ALA A 76 -77.20 58.61 1.62
N ALA A 77 -76.60 59.80 1.54
CA ALA A 77 -75.36 60.00 0.78
C ALA A 77 -74.09 59.53 1.53
N LYS A 78 -74.12 59.49 2.86
CA LYS A 78 -72.94 59.13 3.67
C LYS A 78 -72.71 57.61 3.76
N GLN A 79 -73.79 56.82 3.72
CA GLN A 79 -73.70 55.36 3.85
C GLN A 79 -73.04 54.67 2.64
N GLN A 80 -73.22 55.16 1.40
CA GLN A 80 -72.53 54.60 0.23
C GLN A 80 -71.02 54.93 0.22
N MET A 81 -70.63 56.11 0.71
CA MET A 81 -69.22 56.50 0.82
C MET A 81 -68.51 55.74 1.96
N GLU A 82 -69.17 55.57 3.11
CA GLU A 82 -68.67 54.75 4.22
C GLU A 82 -68.62 53.26 3.86
N GLN A 83 -69.60 52.71 3.13
CA GLN A 83 -69.54 51.34 2.61
C GLN A 83 -68.36 51.13 1.66
N SER A 84 -68.12 52.04 0.70
CA SER A 84 -66.95 51.95 -0.20
C SER A 84 -65.62 52.10 0.56
N SER A 85 -65.59 52.91 1.62
CA SER A 85 -64.41 53.04 2.50
C SER A 85 -64.14 51.74 3.28
N PHE A 86 -65.17 51.13 3.85
CA PHE A 86 -65.07 49.88 4.60
C PHE A 86 -64.69 48.70 3.70
N GLU A 87 -65.19 48.65 2.47
CA GLU A 87 -64.86 47.60 1.49
C GLU A 87 -63.39 47.69 1.06
N LYS A 88 -62.85 48.91 0.93
CA LYS A 88 -61.41 49.16 0.72
C LYS A 88 -60.57 48.77 1.94
N GLU A 89 -61.01 49.14 3.14
CA GLU A 89 -60.33 48.81 4.40
C GLU A 89 -60.32 47.28 4.65
N LEU A 90 -61.39 46.58 4.27
CA LEU A 90 -61.46 45.12 4.29
C LEU A 90 -60.53 44.46 3.25
N LEU A 91 -60.45 45.02 2.04
CA LEU A 91 -59.50 44.57 1.01
C LEU A 91 -58.05 44.79 1.45
N GLU A 92 -57.73 45.94 2.01
CA GLU A 92 -56.41 46.29 2.53
C GLU A 92 -56.03 45.41 3.74
N MET A 93 -57.00 45.05 4.58
CA MET A 93 -56.82 44.07 5.66
C MET A 93 -56.59 42.65 5.12
N GLN A 94 -57.32 42.22 4.09
CA GLN A 94 -57.08 40.94 3.40
C GLN A 94 -55.72 40.90 2.70
N GLU A 95 -55.29 42.00 2.08
CA GLU A 95 -53.98 42.11 1.44
C GLU A 95 -52.85 42.09 2.48
N LYS A 96 -53.02 42.79 3.60
CA LYS A 96 -52.09 42.73 4.74
C LYS A 96 -51.99 41.32 5.35
N LEU A 97 -53.10 40.60 5.46
CA LEU A 97 -53.10 39.20 5.89
C LEU A 97 -52.38 38.30 4.88
N LYS A 98 -52.63 38.45 3.57
CA LYS A 98 -51.90 37.74 2.50
C LYS A 98 -50.40 38.05 2.54
N LYS A 99 -50.02 39.30 2.82
CA LYS A 99 -48.62 39.71 2.99
C LYS A 99 -47.99 39.04 4.21
N MET A 100 -48.68 39.00 5.36
CA MET A 100 -48.18 38.29 6.54
C MET A 100 -48.08 36.78 6.34
N THR A 101 -48.99 36.15 5.58
CA THR A 101 -48.84 34.73 5.24
C THR A 101 -47.65 34.47 4.31
N LEU A 102 -47.40 35.35 3.33
CA LEU A 102 -46.25 35.26 2.44
C LEU A 102 -44.92 35.49 3.20
N GLU A 103 -44.87 36.50 4.07
CA GLU A 103 -43.70 36.77 4.92
C GLU A 103 -43.44 35.60 5.88
N LYS A 104 -44.50 35.00 6.46
CA LYS A 104 -44.37 33.79 7.27
C LYS A 104 -43.80 32.63 6.46
N GLU A 105 -44.35 32.36 5.28
CA GLU A 105 -43.91 31.28 4.38
C GLU A 105 -42.45 31.46 3.96
N GLN A 106 -42.04 32.70 3.64
CA GLN A 106 -40.63 33.04 3.37
C GLN A 106 -39.72 32.82 4.59
N THR A 107 -40.16 33.15 5.82
CA THR A 107 -39.37 32.85 7.02
C THR A 107 -39.29 31.36 7.32
N GLU A 108 -40.35 30.59 7.04
CA GLU A 108 -40.40 29.14 7.21
C GLU A 108 -39.47 28.45 6.19
N GLU A 109 -39.45 28.92 4.94
CA GLU A 109 -38.54 28.45 3.90
C GLU A 109 -37.07 28.78 4.23
N MET A 110 -36.76 30.00 4.73
CA MET A 110 -35.41 30.34 5.20
C MET A 110 -34.96 29.50 6.39
N LEU A 111 -35.85 29.16 7.33
CA LEU A 111 -35.54 28.27 8.44
C LEU A 111 -35.26 26.84 7.94
N LYS A 112 -36.09 26.33 7.04
CA LYS A 112 -35.92 25.01 6.42
C LYS A 112 -34.61 24.89 5.64
N ALA A 113 -34.25 25.92 4.86
CA ALA A 113 -32.96 26.00 4.17
C ALA A 113 -31.77 26.05 5.15
N ARG A 114 -31.92 26.73 6.29
CA ARG A 114 -30.91 26.76 7.35
C ARG A 114 -30.75 25.40 8.03
N GLU A 115 -31.84 24.68 8.29
CA GLU A 115 -31.83 23.32 8.84
C GLU A 115 -31.17 22.33 7.87
N GLU A 116 -31.48 22.41 6.57
CA GLU A 116 -30.87 21.58 5.53
C GLU A 116 -29.35 21.82 5.42
N MET A 117 -28.90 23.09 5.45
CA MET A 117 -27.49 23.45 5.53
C MET A 117 -26.79 22.93 6.80
N LEU A 118 -27.52 22.86 7.93
CA LEU A 118 -26.99 22.36 9.19
C LEU A 118 -26.82 20.82 9.13
N LYS A 119 -27.82 20.13 8.58
CA LYS A 119 -27.80 18.69 8.32
C LYS A 119 -26.66 18.28 7.37
N GLN A 120 -26.45 19.03 6.28
CA GLN A 120 -25.32 18.81 5.37
C GLN A 120 -23.96 18.94 6.08
N LYS A 121 -23.82 19.89 7.02
CA LYS A 121 -22.59 20.05 7.82
C LYS A 121 -22.41 18.95 8.86
N GLU A 122 -23.47 18.43 9.47
CA GLU A 122 -23.39 17.27 10.34
C GLU A 122 -22.95 16.03 9.56
N GLU A 123 -23.49 15.81 8.37
CA GLU A 123 -23.11 14.70 7.49
C GLU A 123 -21.65 14.82 7.01
N GLU A 124 -21.19 16.03 6.65
CA GLU A 124 -19.77 16.28 6.31
C GLU A 124 -18.83 16.01 7.51
N LEU A 125 -19.23 16.41 8.72
CA LEU A 125 -18.48 16.13 9.94
C LEU A 125 -18.45 14.63 10.28
N GLU A 126 -19.55 13.90 10.04
CA GLU A 126 -19.60 12.45 10.24
C GLU A 126 -18.69 11.71 9.25
N VAL A 127 -18.69 12.10 7.97
CA VAL A 127 -17.78 11.58 6.94
C VAL A 127 -16.31 11.87 7.33
N ARG A 128 -16.00 13.11 7.72
CA ARG A 128 -14.66 13.51 8.16
C ARG A 128 -14.22 12.75 9.42
N GLY A 129 -15.14 12.45 10.33
CA GLY A 129 -14.91 11.61 11.50
C GLY A 129 -14.55 10.17 11.12
N LYS A 130 -15.34 9.54 10.23
CA LYS A 130 -15.08 8.20 9.67
C LYS A 130 -13.73 8.14 8.96
N ASP A 131 -13.35 9.16 8.21
CA ASP A 131 -12.06 9.21 7.52
C ASP A 131 -10.87 9.41 8.48
N HIS A 132 -11.04 10.22 9.53
CA HIS A 132 -10.03 10.31 10.59
C HIS A 132 -9.85 8.97 11.34
N GLU A 133 -10.95 8.24 11.59
CA GLU A 133 -10.89 6.89 12.18
C GLU A 133 -10.18 5.90 11.26
N LYS A 134 -10.50 5.88 9.95
CA LYS A 134 -9.77 5.07 8.94
C LYS A 134 -8.28 5.35 9.00
N LEU A 135 -7.88 6.63 8.94
CA LEU A 135 -6.47 7.04 9.01
C LEU A 135 -5.80 6.62 10.34
N GLN A 136 -6.49 6.70 11.48
CA GLN A 136 -5.97 6.15 12.74
C GLN A 136 -5.79 4.63 12.70
N THR A 137 -6.74 3.88 12.13
CA THR A 137 -6.59 2.42 12.00
C THR A 137 -5.46 2.04 11.05
N GLU A 138 -5.26 2.80 9.97
CA GLU A 138 -4.17 2.60 9.02
C GLU A 138 -2.81 2.94 9.63
N LEU A 139 -2.71 4.03 10.40
CA LEU A 139 -1.49 4.39 11.12
C LEU A 139 -1.15 3.36 12.22
N LYS A 140 -2.15 2.82 12.93
CA LYS A 140 -1.97 1.70 13.88
C LYS A 140 -1.56 0.40 13.17
N LYS A 141 -2.12 0.11 11.98
CA LYS A 141 -1.66 -1.00 11.13
C LYS A 141 -0.18 -0.79 10.77
N LEU A 142 0.20 0.37 10.24
CA LEU A 142 1.58 0.68 9.86
C LEU A 142 2.58 0.63 11.04
N GLN A 143 2.17 1.01 12.25
CA GLN A 143 2.97 0.80 13.46
C GLN A 143 3.17 -0.70 13.76
N LYS A 144 2.10 -1.51 13.77
CA LYS A 144 2.19 -2.98 13.92
C LYS A 144 3.01 -3.65 12.82
N MET A 145 2.91 -3.17 11.56
CA MET A 145 3.74 -3.64 10.44
C MET A 145 5.24 -3.47 10.73
N LYS A 146 5.62 -2.39 11.43
CA LYS A 146 7.00 -2.10 11.82
C LYS A 146 7.49 -2.97 12.98
N GLU A 147 6.57 -3.58 13.73
CA GLU A 147 6.84 -4.50 14.84
C GLU A 147 6.93 -5.97 14.41
N PHE A 148 6.51 -6.31 13.18
CA PHE A 148 6.62 -7.66 12.64
C PHE A 148 8.09 -8.08 12.48
N LYS A 149 8.55 -8.92 13.41
CA LYS A 149 9.89 -9.54 13.41
C LYS A 149 9.73 -11.02 13.03
N PRO A 150 9.84 -11.38 11.75
CA PRO A 150 9.65 -12.77 11.31
C PRO A 150 10.74 -13.67 11.88
N THR A 151 10.33 -14.80 12.45
CA THR A 151 11.22 -15.79 13.06
C THR A 151 11.77 -16.71 11.96
N LEU A 152 12.84 -16.28 11.27
CA LEU A 152 13.49 -17.05 10.22
C LEU A 152 14.78 -17.70 10.75
N ASN A 153 14.72 -19.00 11.02
CA ASN A 153 15.90 -19.80 11.39
C ASN A 153 16.51 -20.43 10.12
N PHE A 154 17.48 -19.75 9.51
CA PHE A 154 18.12 -20.21 8.27
C PHE A 154 19.17 -21.31 8.51
N PRO A 155 19.04 -22.50 7.90
CA PRO A 155 20.11 -23.49 7.92
C PRO A 155 21.24 -23.08 6.97
N ILE A 156 22.44 -22.95 7.53
CA ILE A 156 23.79 -23.25 7.02
C ILE A 156 23.88 -23.82 5.58
N VAL A 157 23.50 -23.05 4.54
CA VAL A 157 23.73 -23.42 3.12
C VAL A 157 24.68 -22.42 2.44
N GLN A 158 24.50 -21.11 2.68
CA GLN A 158 25.43 -20.07 2.19
C GLN A 158 26.87 -20.28 2.70
N SER A 159 27.02 -20.70 3.96
CA SER A 159 28.31 -21.00 4.61
C SER A 159 29.07 -22.19 3.98
N LEU A 160 28.37 -23.10 3.30
CA LEU A 160 28.99 -24.21 2.56
C LEU A 160 29.40 -23.76 1.15
N ARG A 161 28.54 -22.99 0.46
CA ARG A 161 28.84 -22.41 -0.87
C ARG A 161 30.14 -21.58 -0.87
N ASP A 162 30.33 -20.72 0.13
CA ASP A 162 31.57 -19.92 0.29
C ASP A 162 32.84 -20.77 0.52
N LYS A 163 32.70 -21.99 1.06
CA LYS A 163 33.82 -22.93 1.28
C LYS A 163 34.11 -23.79 0.05
N GLU A 164 33.09 -24.12 -0.74
CA GLU A 164 33.24 -24.87 -1.99
C GLU A 164 33.84 -24.01 -3.11
N GLU A 165 33.34 -22.78 -3.32
CA GLU A 165 33.92 -21.85 -4.30
C GLU A 165 35.40 -21.48 -3.99
N LYS A 166 35.77 -21.43 -2.70
CA LYS A 166 37.16 -21.25 -2.26
C LYS A 166 38.04 -22.48 -2.45
N LYS A 167 37.47 -23.69 -2.57
CA LYS A 167 38.20 -24.93 -2.88
C LYS A 167 38.40 -25.10 -4.38
N GLU A 168 37.38 -24.91 -5.21
CA GLU A 168 37.49 -25.09 -6.68
C GLU A 168 38.57 -24.19 -7.29
N LYS A 169 38.68 -22.93 -6.83
CA LYS A 169 39.70 -21.97 -7.32
C LYS A 169 41.16 -22.40 -7.05
N LYS A 170 41.43 -23.44 -6.27
CA LYS A 170 42.81 -23.88 -5.93
C LYS A 170 43.34 -25.09 -6.69
N LYS A 171 42.49 -25.88 -7.38
CA LYS A 171 42.95 -26.96 -8.27
C LYS A 171 41.96 -27.16 -9.43
N ALA A 172 42.26 -26.57 -10.59
CA ALA A 172 41.55 -26.89 -11.82
C ALA A 172 41.91 -28.32 -12.27
N ASP A 173 40.95 -29.24 -12.10
CA ASP A 173 41.02 -30.63 -12.54
C ASP A 173 41.48 -30.71 -14.02
N PRO A 174 42.53 -31.51 -14.33
CA PRO A 174 42.98 -31.74 -15.71
C PRO A 174 41.85 -32.12 -16.68
N SER A 175 40.85 -32.87 -16.20
CA SER A 175 39.70 -33.38 -16.97
C SER A 175 38.76 -32.27 -17.48
N LYS A 176 38.85 -31.06 -16.89
CA LYS A 176 38.06 -29.87 -17.27
C LYS A 176 38.77 -28.99 -18.31
N LYS A 177 39.98 -29.35 -18.74
CA LYS A 177 40.72 -28.62 -19.79
C LYS A 177 40.30 -29.10 -21.17
N ARG A 178 40.39 -28.22 -22.17
CA ARG A 178 40.08 -28.58 -23.56
C ARG A 178 41.08 -29.65 -24.05
N PRO A 179 40.62 -30.66 -24.81
CA PRO A 179 41.48 -31.71 -25.36
C PRO A 179 42.56 -31.11 -26.25
N VAL A 180 43.77 -31.68 -26.20
CA VAL A 180 44.92 -31.15 -26.93
C VAL A 180 44.86 -31.61 -28.40
N PRO A 181 44.91 -30.71 -29.39
CA PRO A 181 44.85 -31.09 -30.81
C PRO A 181 45.91 -32.15 -31.22
N PRO A 182 45.60 -33.01 -32.21
CA PRO A 182 46.45 -34.16 -32.60
C PRO A 182 47.91 -33.78 -32.89
N TYR A 183 48.11 -32.69 -33.64
CA TYR A 183 49.44 -32.14 -33.95
C TYR A 183 50.25 -31.81 -32.69
N LEU A 184 49.62 -31.22 -31.67
CA LEU A 184 50.31 -30.82 -30.44
C LEU A 184 50.61 -32.02 -29.52
N LEU A 185 49.78 -33.07 -29.56
CA LEU A 185 50.09 -34.36 -28.93
C LEU A 185 51.31 -35.00 -29.59
N TRP A 186 51.31 -35.11 -30.93
CA TRP A 186 52.44 -35.68 -31.68
C TRP A 186 53.73 -34.84 -31.52
N CYS A 187 53.65 -33.51 -31.57
CA CYS A 187 54.79 -32.62 -31.34
C CYS A 187 55.41 -32.82 -29.96
N LYS A 188 54.58 -33.05 -28.93
CA LYS A 188 55.05 -33.30 -27.56
C LYS A 188 55.84 -34.61 -27.45
N ASP A 189 55.38 -35.66 -28.12
CA ASP A 189 56.03 -36.97 -28.08
C ASP A 189 57.34 -36.95 -28.89
N GLN A 190 57.31 -36.32 -30.07
CA GLN A 190 58.47 -36.17 -30.97
C GLN A 190 59.48 -35.09 -30.54
N TRP A 191 59.12 -34.22 -29.59
CA TRP A 191 59.98 -33.14 -29.08
C TRP A 191 61.34 -33.65 -28.59
N ASN A 192 61.33 -34.73 -27.82
CA ASN A 192 62.55 -35.27 -27.20
C ASN A 192 63.48 -35.91 -28.23
N GLU A 193 62.93 -36.51 -29.28
CA GLU A 193 63.71 -37.10 -30.38
C GLU A 193 64.36 -36.01 -31.24
N VAL A 194 63.60 -34.95 -31.59
CA VAL A 194 64.12 -33.79 -32.31
C VAL A 194 65.18 -33.05 -31.49
N LYS A 195 64.99 -32.89 -30.18
CA LYS A 195 65.97 -32.28 -29.27
C LYS A 195 67.23 -33.13 -29.09
N LYS A 196 67.11 -34.46 -29.08
CA LYS A 196 68.25 -35.38 -28.99
C LYS A 196 69.05 -35.42 -30.31
N ALA A 197 68.37 -35.32 -31.45
CA ALA A 197 69.00 -35.23 -32.76
C ALA A 197 69.64 -33.86 -33.02
N ASN A 198 69.14 -32.80 -32.40
CA ASN A 198 69.64 -31.43 -32.56
C ASN A 198 69.87 -30.75 -31.18
N PRO A 199 70.90 -31.16 -30.41
CA PRO A 199 71.11 -30.67 -29.03
C PRO A 199 71.34 -29.15 -28.91
N ASN A 200 71.83 -28.53 -29.99
CA ASN A 200 72.18 -27.11 -30.05
C ASN A 200 71.15 -26.26 -30.84
N ALA A 201 70.08 -26.85 -31.37
CA ALA A 201 69.08 -26.11 -32.15
C ALA A 201 68.14 -25.30 -31.24
N GLU A 202 67.74 -24.11 -31.68
CA GLU A 202 66.82 -23.27 -30.92
C GLU A 202 65.39 -23.82 -30.94
N PHE A 203 64.57 -23.41 -29.97
CA PHE A 203 63.16 -23.80 -29.85
C PHE A 203 62.37 -23.59 -31.16
N LYS A 204 62.63 -22.48 -31.86
CA LYS A 204 61.99 -22.12 -33.13
C LYS A 204 62.38 -23.08 -34.28
N GLU A 205 63.64 -23.50 -34.32
CA GLU A 205 64.15 -24.45 -35.33
C GLU A 205 63.59 -25.85 -35.10
N MET A 206 63.56 -26.30 -33.84
CA MET A 206 62.93 -27.57 -33.45
C MET A 206 61.43 -27.58 -33.78
N ALA A 207 60.71 -26.49 -33.51
CA ALA A 207 59.30 -26.35 -33.86
C ALA A 207 59.06 -26.37 -35.38
N ASN A 208 59.90 -25.69 -36.17
CA ASN A 208 59.84 -25.72 -37.64
C ASN A 208 60.11 -27.12 -38.20
N LEU A 209 61.11 -27.83 -37.64
CA LEU A 209 61.42 -29.20 -38.05
C LEU A 209 60.29 -30.18 -37.71
N LEU A 210 59.65 -30.03 -36.55
CA LEU A 210 58.45 -30.80 -36.19
C LEU A 210 57.27 -30.47 -37.10
N GLY A 211 57.02 -29.20 -37.42
CA GLY A 211 55.97 -28.79 -38.36
C GLY A 211 56.18 -29.33 -39.78
N ALA A 212 57.43 -29.38 -40.25
CA ALA A 212 57.80 -30.01 -41.52
C ALA A 212 57.59 -31.53 -41.48
N LYS A 213 58.10 -32.20 -40.44
CA LYS A 213 57.89 -33.64 -40.21
C LYS A 213 56.41 -34.02 -40.15
N TRP A 214 55.56 -33.28 -39.43
CA TRP A 214 54.12 -33.56 -39.38
C TRP A 214 53.45 -33.48 -40.75
N LYS A 215 53.92 -32.64 -41.67
CA LYS A 215 53.40 -32.59 -43.04
C LYS A 215 53.77 -33.87 -43.83
N THR A 216 54.94 -34.45 -43.60
CA THR A 216 55.41 -35.69 -44.26
C THR A 216 55.01 -37.00 -43.56
N VAL A 217 54.68 -36.96 -42.27
CA VAL A 217 54.17 -38.10 -41.48
C VAL A 217 52.92 -38.70 -42.13
N SER A 218 52.83 -40.04 -42.16
CA SER A 218 51.78 -40.74 -42.88
C SER A 218 50.39 -40.55 -42.24
N ALA A 219 49.32 -40.84 -42.99
CA ALA A 219 47.97 -40.83 -42.41
C ALA A 219 47.81 -41.89 -41.30
N GLU A 220 48.56 -42.99 -41.38
CA GLU A 220 48.54 -44.09 -40.42
C GLU A 220 49.22 -43.69 -39.09
N GLU A 221 50.32 -42.94 -39.15
CA GLU A 221 50.99 -42.38 -37.97
C GLU A 221 50.18 -41.26 -37.30
N LYS A 222 49.37 -40.53 -38.08
CA LYS A 222 48.43 -39.49 -37.58
C LYS A 222 47.21 -40.09 -36.89
N LYS A 223 46.73 -41.23 -37.38
CA LYS A 223 45.51 -41.92 -36.94
C LYS A 223 45.40 -42.10 -35.41
N PRO A 224 46.39 -42.64 -34.67
CA PRO A 224 46.27 -42.81 -33.22
C PRO A 224 46.18 -41.48 -32.45
N TYR A 225 46.77 -40.40 -32.96
CA TYR A 225 46.67 -39.07 -32.35
C TYR A 225 45.31 -38.41 -32.60
N GLU A 226 44.72 -38.63 -33.78
CA GLU A 226 43.37 -38.20 -34.11
C GLU A 226 42.32 -38.96 -33.28
N GLU A 227 42.40 -40.28 -33.21
CA GLU A 227 41.51 -41.12 -32.40
C GLU A 227 41.57 -40.75 -30.91
N LYS A 228 42.78 -40.55 -30.37
CA LYS A 228 42.99 -40.08 -29.00
C LYS A 228 42.38 -38.70 -28.75
N TYR A 229 42.52 -37.77 -29.70
CA TYR A 229 41.91 -36.43 -29.61
C TYR A 229 40.38 -36.49 -29.63
N GLN A 230 39.77 -37.28 -30.53
CA GLN A 230 38.31 -37.40 -30.59
C GLN A 230 37.76 -38.06 -29.31
N ALA A 231 38.42 -39.10 -28.78
CA ALA A 231 38.04 -39.72 -27.51
C ALA A 231 38.10 -38.73 -26.33
N GLU A 232 39.20 -37.99 -26.18
CA GLU A 232 39.37 -36.97 -25.11
C GLU A 232 38.35 -35.82 -25.28
N LYS A 233 38.04 -35.44 -26.52
CA LYS A 233 37.03 -34.43 -26.86
C LYS A 233 35.60 -34.87 -26.55
N GLU A 234 35.24 -36.12 -26.81
CA GLU A 234 33.94 -36.67 -26.41
C GLU A 234 33.79 -36.70 -24.90
N VAL A 235 34.83 -37.11 -24.17
CA VAL A 235 34.84 -37.10 -22.69
C VAL A 235 34.69 -35.66 -22.18
N TYR A 236 35.45 -34.70 -22.72
CA TYR A 236 35.33 -33.28 -22.39
C TYR A 236 33.92 -32.73 -22.63
N LEU A 237 33.30 -33.05 -23.79
CA LEU A 237 31.93 -32.63 -24.10
C LEU A 237 30.89 -33.26 -23.17
N LYS A 238 31.07 -34.53 -22.77
CA LYS A 238 30.23 -35.22 -21.77
C LYS A 238 30.35 -34.56 -20.39
N ILE A 239 31.56 -34.25 -19.93
CA ILE A 239 31.83 -33.54 -18.66
C ILE A 239 31.18 -32.16 -18.67
N VAL A 240 31.45 -31.32 -19.67
CA VAL A 240 30.85 -29.97 -19.79
C VAL A 240 29.32 -30.03 -19.92
N GLY A 241 28.78 -31.09 -20.53
CA GLY A 241 27.34 -31.36 -20.60
C GLY A 241 26.71 -31.85 -19.29
N MET A 242 27.49 -32.43 -18.37
CA MET A 242 27.08 -32.74 -17.00
C MET A 242 27.15 -31.49 -16.12
N GLU A 243 28.28 -30.79 -16.10
CA GLU A 243 28.48 -29.57 -15.28
C GLU A 243 27.40 -28.50 -15.55
N LYS A 244 27.00 -28.32 -16.82
CA LYS A 244 25.90 -27.41 -17.17
C LYS A 244 24.56 -27.80 -16.56
N ARG A 245 24.24 -29.11 -16.54
CA ARG A 245 23.00 -29.63 -15.94
C ARG A 245 23.03 -29.55 -14.43
N GLU A 246 24.17 -29.85 -13.82
CA GLU A 246 24.39 -29.73 -12.37
C GLU A 246 24.27 -28.27 -11.90
N HIS A 247 24.91 -27.34 -12.61
CA HIS A 247 24.79 -25.90 -12.35
C HIS A 247 23.35 -25.40 -12.53
N GLU A 248 22.63 -25.86 -13.56
CA GLU A 248 21.22 -25.51 -13.75
C GLU A 248 20.32 -26.09 -12.64
N ALA A 249 20.54 -27.35 -12.23
CA ALA A 249 19.84 -27.97 -11.10
C ALA A 249 20.09 -27.23 -9.78
N MET A 250 21.35 -26.86 -9.48
CA MET A 250 21.68 -26.05 -8.31
C MET A 250 21.02 -24.67 -8.34
N ARG A 251 20.94 -24.03 -9.52
CA ARG A 251 20.24 -22.75 -9.68
C ARG A 251 18.74 -22.89 -9.40
N LEU A 252 18.11 -23.94 -9.92
CA LEU A 252 16.68 -24.20 -9.68
C LEU A 252 16.39 -24.46 -8.19
N LEU A 253 17.25 -25.21 -7.51
CA LEU A 253 17.15 -25.45 -6.06
C LEU A 253 17.27 -24.14 -5.25
N ASP A 254 18.24 -23.28 -5.60
CA ASP A 254 18.43 -21.96 -4.96
C ASP A 254 17.24 -21.02 -5.20
N ASP A 255 16.63 -21.08 -6.39
CA ASP A 255 15.42 -20.32 -6.72
C ASP A 255 14.16 -20.89 -6.02
N GLU A 256 14.03 -22.21 -5.87
CA GLU A 256 12.98 -22.88 -5.10
C GLU A 256 13.07 -22.55 -3.60
N GLN A 257 14.27 -22.59 -3.01
CA GLN A 257 14.48 -22.21 -1.61
C GLN A 257 14.04 -20.77 -1.34
N LYS A 258 14.37 -19.82 -2.21
CA LYS A 258 13.89 -18.42 -2.11
C LYS A 258 12.37 -18.34 -2.19
N GLN A 259 11.74 -19.08 -3.12
CA GLN A 259 10.28 -19.12 -3.24
C GLN A 259 9.63 -19.68 -1.97
N LYS A 260 10.18 -20.76 -1.40
CA LYS A 260 9.70 -21.37 -0.16
C LYS A 260 9.81 -20.39 1.02
N THR A 261 10.95 -19.74 1.21
CA THR A 261 11.12 -18.70 2.26
C THR A 261 10.18 -17.52 2.05
N ALA A 262 9.95 -17.08 0.81
CA ALA A 262 9.01 -16.00 0.51
C ALA A 262 7.54 -16.40 0.80
N MET A 263 7.16 -17.66 0.55
CA MET A 263 5.86 -18.20 0.94
C MET A 263 5.71 -18.32 2.45
N GLU A 264 6.72 -18.83 3.16
CA GLU A 264 6.72 -18.95 4.62
C GLU A 264 6.59 -17.58 5.31
N LEU A 265 7.30 -16.56 4.80
CA LEU A 265 7.17 -15.19 5.28
C LEU A 265 5.76 -14.62 5.04
N LEU A 266 5.12 -14.94 3.92
CA LEU A 266 3.74 -14.56 3.63
C LEU A 266 2.74 -15.30 4.54
N GLU A 267 3.00 -16.57 4.86
CA GLU A 267 2.20 -17.38 5.79
C GLU A 267 2.27 -16.80 7.22
N GLN A 268 3.48 -16.50 7.72
CA GLN A 268 3.70 -15.83 9.02
C GLN A 268 3.01 -14.45 9.06
N TYR A 269 3.07 -13.69 7.96
CA TYR A 269 2.41 -12.39 7.85
C TYR A 269 0.87 -12.50 7.90
N ILE A 270 0.32 -13.50 7.21
CA ILE A 270 -1.11 -13.83 7.24
C ILE A 270 -1.56 -14.19 8.67
N GLN A 271 -0.80 -15.02 9.38
CA GLN A 271 -1.07 -15.41 10.76
C GLN A 271 -1.03 -14.20 11.70
N PHE A 272 -0.01 -13.33 11.58
CA PHE A 272 0.09 -12.09 12.36
C PHE A 272 -1.13 -11.17 12.17
N GLN A 273 -1.63 -11.04 10.94
CA GLN A 273 -2.86 -10.27 10.65
C GLN A 273 -4.11 -10.92 11.27
N GLN A 274 -4.24 -12.25 11.21
CA GLN A 274 -5.34 -12.98 11.85
C GLN A 274 -5.32 -12.81 13.38
N GLU A 275 -4.16 -12.96 14.02
CA GLU A 275 -4.00 -12.73 15.46
C GLU A 275 -4.33 -11.29 15.88
N ALA A 276 -3.97 -10.30 15.04
CA ALA A 276 -4.32 -8.91 15.28
C ALA A 276 -5.85 -8.68 15.25
N ILE A 277 -6.57 -9.28 14.28
CA ILE A 277 -8.04 -9.23 14.18
C ILE A 277 -8.68 -9.93 15.39
N VAL A 278 -8.24 -11.15 15.73
CA VAL A 278 -8.73 -11.91 16.89
C VAL A 278 -8.51 -11.14 18.20
N ASN A 279 -7.37 -10.45 18.37
CA ASN A 279 -7.09 -9.65 19.55
C ASN A 279 -7.91 -8.35 19.62
N GLU A 280 -8.27 -7.73 18.49
CA GLU A 280 -9.23 -6.62 18.49
C GLU A 280 -10.65 -7.09 18.80
N ASN A 281 -11.09 -8.22 18.24
CA ASN A 281 -12.39 -8.82 18.55
C ASN A 281 -12.49 -9.28 20.02
N LYS A 282 -11.41 -9.80 20.63
CA LYS A 282 -11.33 -10.07 22.07
C LYS A 282 -11.50 -8.81 22.93
N LYS A 283 -10.96 -7.66 22.49
CA LYS A 283 -11.10 -6.36 23.18
C LYS A 283 -12.49 -5.74 23.05
N LYS A 284 -13.31 -6.16 22.09
CA LYS A 284 -14.70 -5.66 21.86
C LYS A 284 -15.81 -6.44 22.62
N LYS A 285 -15.47 -7.37 23.53
CA LYS A 285 -16.46 -8.02 24.41
C LYS A 285 -16.85 -7.08 25.57
N LYS A 286 -18.13 -6.82 25.88
CA LYS A 286 -19.41 -7.38 25.37
C LYS A 286 -20.47 -6.28 25.28
N GLU A 287 -20.85 -5.89 24.07
CA GLU A 287 -22.23 -5.41 23.89
C GLU A 287 -23.15 -6.65 23.97
N LYS A 288 -24.24 -6.58 24.74
CA LYS A 288 -25.18 -7.70 24.84
C LYS A 288 -26.00 -7.71 23.56
N ASP A 289 -25.77 -8.72 22.73
CA ASP A 289 -26.49 -8.97 21.47
C ASP A 289 -27.99 -8.59 21.59
N PRO A 290 -28.43 -7.52 20.91
CA PRO A 290 -29.81 -7.02 21.01
C PRO A 290 -30.86 -8.04 20.59
N LEU A 291 -30.49 -9.01 19.74
CA LEU A 291 -31.39 -10.03 19.19
C LEU A 291 -31.46 -11.28 20.07
N LYS A 292 -30.66 -11.39 21.14
CA LYS A 292 -30.74 -12.52 22.06
C LYS A 292 -32.09 -12.52 22.81
N PRO A 293 -32.91 -13.58 22.72
CA PRO A 293 -34.14 -13.69 23.51
C PRO A 293 -33.87 -13.48 25.00
N LYS A 294 -34.75 -12.73 25.66
CA LYS A 294 -34.65 -12.44 27.11
C LYS A 294 -35.34 -13.54 27.90
N GLN A 295 -34.74 -13.93 29.03
CA GLN A 295 -35.36 -14.92 29.91
C GLN A 295 -36.77 -14.47 30.35
N PRO A 296 -37.76 -15.38 30.34
CA PRO A 296 -39.12 -15.05 30.71
C PRO A 296 -39.24 -14.92 32.23
N LEU A 297 -40.21 -14.11 32.65
CA LEU A 297 -40.52 -13.88 34.05
C LEU A 297 -41.16 -15.14 34.67
N SER A 298 -40.72 -15.49 35.88
CA SER A 298 -41.33 -16.55 36.70
C SER A 298 -42.76 -16.17 37.13
N ALA A 299 -43.57 -17.14 37.56
CA ALA A 299 -44.97 -16.95 37.98
C ALA A 299 -45.15 -15.80 38.99
N PHE A 300 -44.30 -15.76 40.02
CA PHE A 300 -44.22 -14.66 40.99
C PHE A 300 -43.94 -13.30 40.33
N PHE A 301 -43.04 -13.23 39.34
CA PHE A 301 -42.72 -12.00 38.63
C PHE A 301 -43.81 -11.56 37.65
N LEU A 302 -44.63 -12.48 37.16
CA LEU A 302 -45.84 -12.15 36.39
C LEU A 302 -46.91 -11.54 37.30
N PHE A 303 -47.24 -12.22 38.40
CA PHE A 303 -48.16 -11.75 39.43
C PHE A 303 -47.74 -10.37 39.99
N THR A 304 -46.47 -10.23 40.38
CA THR A 304 -45.98 -8.94 40.91
C THR A 304 -45.99 -7.84 39.86
N ASN A 305 -45.70 -8.09 38.57
CA ASN A 305 -45.81 -7.04 37.56
C ASN A 305 -47.25 -6.51 37.40
N GLU A 306 -48.23 -7.41 37.44
CA GLU A 306 -49.65 -7.06 37.36
C GLU A 306 -50.07 -6.22 38.58
N ARG A 307 -49.86 -6.75 39.80
CA ARG A 307 -50.23 -6.06 41.05
C ARG A 307 -49.42 -4.81 41.38
N ARG A 308 -48.15 -4.75 40.98
CA ARG A 308 -47.26 -3.59 41.20
C ARG A 308 -47.79 -2.33 40.54
N SER A 309 -48.50 -2.43 39.41
CA SER A 309 -49.08 -1.26 38.73
C SER A 309 -50.13 -0.57 39.60
N ALA A 310 -51.09 -1.32 40.15
CA ALA A 310 -52.11 -0.82 41.08
C ALA A 310 -51.48 -0.34 42.40
N LEU A 311 -50.64 -1.17 43.02
CA LEU A 311 -50.05 -0.87 44.32
C LEU A 311 -49.09 0.35 44.29
N LEU A 312 -48.46 0.66 43.15
CA LEU A 312 -47.66 1.89 42.99
C LEU A 312 -48.53 3.16 42.97
N ALA A 313 -49.73 3.09 42.37
CA ALA A 313 -50.68 4.20 42.37
C ALA A 313 -51.24 4.45 43.78
N GLU A 314 -51.46 3.40 44.56
CA GLU A 314 -51.97 3.49 45.93
C GLU A 314 -50.89 3.90 46.96
N ASN A 315 -49.65 3.40 46.83
CA ASN A 315 -48.56 3.66 47.79
C ASN A 315 -47.59 4.77 47.33
N ASN A 316 -48.10 5.80 46.65
CA ASN A 316 -47.33 6.99 46.25
C ASN A 316 -45.95 6.68 45.61
N ASN A 317 -45.94 5.71 44.69
CA ASN A 317 -44.75 5.16 44.02
C ASN A 317 -43.67 4.50 44.91
N ASN A 318 -43.94 4.15 46.16
CA ASN A 318 -42.96 3.49 47.03
C ASN A 318 -42.71 2.01 46.67
N VAL A 319 -41.82 1.78 45.71
CA VAL A 319 -41.39 0.46 45.21
C VAL A 319 -41.04 -0.55 46.31
N LYS A 320 -40.50 -0.10 47.46
CA LYS A 320 -40.06 -1.01 48.54
C LYS A 320 -41.24 -1.58 49.33
N GLU A 321 -42.27 -0.78 49.57
CA GLU A 321 -43.49 -1.21 50.27
C GLU A 321 -44.34 -2.08 49.35
N VAL A 322 -44.52 -1.67 48.10
CA VAL A 322 -45.19 -2.48 47.06
C VAL A 322 -44.59 -3.89 46.97
N ALA A 323 -43.27 -4.01 46.97
CA ALA A 323 -42.58 -5.30 46.90
C ALA A 323 -42.76 -6.18 48.16
N LYS A 324 -42.93 -5.59 49.35
CA LYS A 324 -43.29 -6.35 50.56
C LYS A 324 -44.72 -6.88 50.45
N ILE A 325 -45.67 -5.99 50.13
CA ILE A 325 -47.09 -6.31 50.00
C ILE A 325 -47.29 -7.45 48.98
N THR A 326 -46.71 -7.36 47.78
CA THR A 326 -46.82 -8.44 46.79
C THR A 326 -46.09 -9.73 47.18
N GLY A 327 -45.02 -9.65 47.97
CA GLY A 327 -44.34 -10.83 48.52
C GLY A 327 -45.19 -11.58 49.54
N GLU A 328 -45.86 -10.85 50.42
CA GLU A 328 -46.77 -11.40 51.44
C GLU A 328 -48.08 -11.92 50.80
N GLU A 329 -48.65 -11.20 49.84
CA GLU A 329 -49.84 -11.62 49.09
C GLU A 329 -49.57 -12.93 48.33
N TRP A 330 -48.43 -13.05 47.61
CA TRP A 330 -48.07 -14.30 46.94
C TRP A 330 -47.81 -15.46 47.91
N LYS A 331 -47.25 -15.19 49.10
CA LYS A 331 -47.05 -16.24 50.12
C LYS A 331 -48.39 -16.78 50.62
N ASN A 332 -49.38 -15.92 50.79
CA ASN A 332 -50.71 -16.25 51.31
C ASN A 332 -51.70 -16.75 50.22
N MET A 333 -51.41 -16.55 48.94
CA MET A 333 -52.21 -17.11 47.83
C MET A 333 -52.23 -18.65 47.86
N THR A 334 -53.39 -19.22 47.58
CA THR A 334 -53.58 -20.67 47.43
C THR A 334 -53.04 -21.19 46.09
N GLU A 335 -52.79 -22.50 46.01
CA GLU A 335 -52.30 -23.17 44.79
C GLU A 335 -53.18 -22.87 43.57
N GLN A 336 -54.51 -22.87 43.74
CA GLN A 336 -55.47 -22.55 42.68
C GLN A 336 -55.35 -21.11 42.16
N GLN A 337 -54.98 -20.16 43.02
CA GLN A 337 -54.75 -18.77 42.64
C GLN A 337 -53.37 -18.57 41.98
N LYS A 338 -52.41 -19.46 42.25
CA LYS A 338 -51.06 -19.46 41.64
C LYS A 338 -51.04 -20.16 40.27
N ALA A 339 -51.82 -21.22 40.11
CA ALA A 339 -51.96 -22.03 38.90
C ALA A 339 -52.02 -21.22 37.58
N PRO A 340 -52.86 -20.16 37.40
CA PRO A 340 -52.89 -19.40 36.15
C PRO A 340 -51.57 -18.64 35.87
N TYR A 341 -50.87 -18.16 36.90
CA TYR A 341 -49.57 -17.50 36.75
C TYR A 341 -48.45 -18.50 36.45
N GLU A 342 -48.55 -19.71 37.01
CA GLU A 342 -47.61 -20.81 36.73
C GLU A 342 -47.78 -21.37 35.33
N GLU A 343 -49.02 -21.58 34.86
CA GLU A 343 -49.31 -21.95 33.48
C GLU A 343 -48.82 -20.87 32.50
N MET A 344 -49.05 -19.60 32.81
CA MET A 344 -48.56 -18.48 31.98
C MET A 344 -47.02 -18.39 31.98
N ALA A 345 -46.37 -18.67 33.11
CA ALA A 345 -44.91 -18.74 33.20
C ALA A 345 -44.35 -19.95 32.41
N MET A 346 -45.00 -21.11 32.45
CA MET A 346 -44.63 -22.28 31.65
C MET A 346 -44.77 -22.00 30.16
N LYS A 347 -45.89 -21.43 29.70
CA LYS A 347 -46.08 -21.03 28.29
C LYS A 347 -45.04 -20.02 27.82
N LYS A 348 -44.65 -19.06 28.68
CA LYS A 348 -43.57 -18.09 28.37
C LYS A 348 -42.18 -18.75 28.38
N LYS A 349 -41.93 -19.73 29.26
CA LYS A 349 -40.71 -20.55 29.29
C LYS A 349 -40.55 -21.41 28.03
N GLU A 350 -41.61 -22.05 27.58
CA GLU A 350 -41.61 -22.87 26.37
C GLU A 350 -41.33 -22.02 25.12
N LYS A 351 -42.03 -20.89 24.95
CA LYS A 351 -41.76 -19.94 23.86
C LYS A 351 -40.31 -19.44 23.86
N TYR A 352 -39.78 -19.06 25.03
CA TYR A 352 -38.37 -18.66 25.14
C TYR A 352 -37.40 -19.78 24.76
N LEU A 353 -37.68 -21.04 25.10
CA LEU A 353 -36.84 -22.17 24.71
C LEU A 353 -36.85 -22.36 23.17
N GLN A 354 -38.02 -22.31 22.55
CA GLN A 354 -38.17 -22.36 21.09
C GLN A 354 -37.43 -21.19 20.40
N GLU A 355 -37.62 -19.95 20.87
CA GLU A 355 -36.92 -18.76 20.38
C GLU A 355 -35.40 -18.86 20.57
N MET A 356 -34.94 -19.40 21.71
CA MET A 356 -33.51 -19.60 21.99
C MET A 356 -32.88 -20.68 21.11
N GLU A 357 -33.60 -21.75 20.77
CA GLU A 357 -33.11 -22.75 19.81
C GLU A 357 -32.98 -22.16 18.40
N VAL A 358 -33.97 -21.38 17.95
CA VAL A 358 -33.92 -20.68 16.66
C VAL A 358 -32.78 -19.66 16.64
N TYR A 359 -32.62 -18.86 17.70
CA TYR A 359 -31.51 -17.91 17.85
C TYR A 359 -30.16 -18.63 17.85
N LYS A 360 -30.04 -19.78 18.53
CA LYS A 360 -28.79 -20.56 18.55
C LYS A 360 -28.45 -21.10 17.16
N LYS A 361 -29.41 -21.72 16.47
CA LYS A 361 -29.23 -22.23 15.09
C LYS A 361 -28.80 -21.10 14.14
N LYS A 362 -29.51 -19.97 14.13
CA LYS A 362 -29.15 -18.80 13.32
C LYS A 362 -27.75 -18.27 13.65
N LYS A 363 -27.35 -18.25 14.91
CA LYS A 363 -26.03 -17.75 15.32
C LYS A 363 -24.89 -18.71 14.96
N ASP A 364 -25.15 -20.02 15.04
CA ASP A 364 -24.21 -21.05 14.59
C ASP A 364 -24.08 -21.04 13.05
N GLU A 365 -25.17 -20.80 12.31
CA GLU A 365 -25.20 -20.56 10.86
C GLU A 365 -24.46 -19.26 10.45
N GLU A 366 -24.75 -18.14 11.11
CA GLU A 366 -24.09 -16.84 10.89
C GLU A 366 -22.58 -16.93 11.15
N ALA A 367 -22.17 -17.61 12.22
CA ALA A 367 -20.75 -17.87 12.51
C ALA A 367 -20.10 -18.76 11.41
N ALA A 368 -20.81 -19.77 10.91
CA ALA A 368 -20.32 -20.62 9.83
C ALA A 368 -20.22 -19.88 8.48
N VAL A 369 -21.12 -18.94 8.19
CA VAL A 369 -21.03 -18.04 7.03
C VAL A 369 -19.84 -17.10 7.18
N HIS A 370 -19.71 -16.41 8.32
CA HIS A 370 -18.59 -15.50 8.59
C HIS A 370 -17.23 -16.20 8.47
N MET A 371 -17.08 -17.43 8.99
CA MET A 371 -15.83 -18.17 8.83
C MET A 371 -15.52 -18.52 7.36
N LYS A 372 -16.53 -18.87 6.56
CA LYS A 372 -16.36 -19.13 5.12
C LYS A 372 -16.00 -17.85 4.35
N GLU A 373 -16.67 -16.73 4.63
CA GLU A 373 -16.35 -15.44 4.01
C GLU A 373 -14.94 -14.96 4.38
N GLU A 374 -14.53 -15.14 5.64
CA GLU A 374 -13.14 -14.86 6.05
C GLU A 374 -12.15 -15.76 5.30
N GLU A 375 -12.38 -17.08 5.24
CA GLU A 375 -11.53 -18.04 4.53
C GLU A 375 -11.42 -17.72 3.03
N GLU A 376 -12.54 -17.41 2.36
CA GLU A 376 -12.57 -17.00 0.96
C GLU A 376 -11.83 -15.67 0.73
N SER A 377 -12.02 -14.68 1.61
CA SER A 377 -11.29 -13.40 1.53
C SER A 377 -9.77 -13.59 1.68
N MET A 378 -9.35 -14.54 2.52
CA MET A 378 -7.94 -14.86 2.76
C MET A 378 -7.35 -15.66 1.59
N LYS A 379 -8.12 -16.57 1.00
CA LYS A 379 -7.78 -17.29 -0.24
C LYS A 379 -7.58 -16.32 -1.41
N LEU A 380 -8.46 -15.32 -1.54
CA LEU A 380 -8.35 -14.26 -2.56
C LEU A 380 -7.08 -13.41 -2.37
N LYS A 381 -6.80 -12.95 -1.13
CA LYS A 381 -5.57 -12.21 -0.80
C LYS A 381 -4.30 -13.04 -1.08
N LYS A 382 -4.31 -14.35 -0.76
CA LYS A 382 -3.20 -15.28 -1.05
C LYS A 382 -3.01 -15.45 -2.57
N GLN A 383 -4.09 -15.54 -3.33
CA GLN A 383 -4.05 -15.60 -4.81
C GLN A 383 -3.52 -14.30 -5.43
N GLU A 384 -3.95 -13.13 -4.94
CA GLU A 384 -3.47 -11.82 -5.39
C GLU A 384 -1.97 -11.64 -5.10
N ALA A 385 -1.51 -11.99 -3.90
CA ALA A 385 -0.09 -11.95 -3.54
C ALA A 385 0.76 -12.86 -4.46
N LEU A 386 0.28 -14.07 -4.79
CA LEU A 386 0.92 -14.96 -5.75
C LEU A 386 0.94 -14.38 -7.18
N GLN A 387 -0.11 -13.69 -7.61
CA GLN A 387 -0.10 -12.99 -8.91
C GLN A 387 0.91 -11.84 -8.92
N LEU A 388 1.03 -11.08 -7.82
CA LEU A 388 2.01 -9.99 -7.68
C LEU A 388 3.45 -10.52 -7.71
N LEU A 389 3.73 -11.65 -7.04
CA LEU A 389 5.03 -12.32 -7.13
C LEU A 389 5.35 -12.77 -8.56
N LYS A 390 4.42 -13.44 -9.24
CA LYS A 390 4.58 -13.83 -10.66
C LYS A 390 4.76 -12.63 -11.60
N LYS A 391 4.11 -11.50 -11.32
CA LYS A 391 4.32 -10.24 -12.07
C LYS A 391 5.74 -9.68 -11.82
N LYS A 392 6.19 -9.63 -10.56
CA LYS A 392 7.56 -9.19 -10.20
C LYS A 392 8.62 -10.06 -10.87
N GLU A 393 8.51 -11.38 -10.76
CA GLU A 393 9.44 -12.33 -11.40
C GLU A 393 9.52 -12.14 -12.92
N LYS A 394 8.37 -11.95 -13.59
CA LYS A 394 8.34 -11.62 -15.03
C LYS A 394 9.06 -10.29 -15.33
N THR A 395 8.86 -9.25 -14.51
CA THR A 395 9.57 -7.97 -14.70
C THR A 395 11.08 -8.09 -14.44
N GLU A 396 11.51 -8.83 -13.42
CA GLU A 396 12.94 -9.06 -13.15
C GLU A 396 13.61 -9.86 -14.26
N ASN A 397 12.96 -10.92 -14.76
CA ASN A 397 13.45 -11.67 -15.91
C ASN A 397 13.55 -10.80 -17.18
N LEU A 398 12.59 -9.91 -17.43
CA LEU A 398 12.64 -8.96 -18.54
C LEU A 398 13.80 -7.95 -18.36
N ILE A 399 13.99 -7.41 -17.15
CA ILE A 399 15.11 -6.51 -16.82
C ILE A 399 16.45 -7.23 -16.98
N LYS A 400 16.57 -8.48 -16.52
CA LYS A 400 17.76 -9.32 -16.63
C LYS A 400 18.11 -9.59 -18.10
N LYS A 401 17.14 -10.01 -18.90
CA LYS A 401 17.30 -10.22 -20.36
C LYS A 401 17.68 -8.92 -21.10
N THR A 402 17.13 -7.77 -20.68
CA THR A 402 17.48 -6.45 -21.23
C THR A 402 18.90 -6.03 -20.85
N LYS A 403 19.33 -6.26 -19.60
CA LYS A 403 20.72 -6.02 -19.14
C LYS A 403 21.71 -6.93 -19.87
N GLU A 404 21.39 -8.21 -20.03
CA GLU A 404 22.23 -9.18 -20.74
C GLU A 404 22.38 -8.83 -22.23
N ASN A 405 21.30 -8.46 -22.92
CA ASN A 405 21.38 -7.95 -24.30
C ASN A 405 22.20 -6.67 -24.41
N ARG A 406 22.11 -5.76 -23.42
CA ARG A 406 22.94 -4.54 -23.37
C ARG A 406 24.41 -4.83 -23.11
N GLN A 407 24.72 -5.84 -22.29
CA GLN A 407 26.09 -6.32 -22.06
C GLN A 407 26.66 -7.01 -23.30
N LYS A 408 25.89 -7.89 -23.96
CA LYS A 408 26.27 -8.50 -25.24
C LYS A 408 26.52 -7.47 -26.33
N LYS A 409 25.75 -6.36 -26.35
CA LYS A 409 25.98 -5.25 -27.27
C LYS A 409 27.28 -4.50 -26.94
N LYS A 410 27.53 -4.15 -25.67
CA LYS A 410 28.80 -3.55 -25.23
C LYS A 410 30.02 -4.43 -25.57
N GLN A 411 30.00 -5.71 -25.20
CA GLN A 411 31.08 -6.65 -25.55
C GLN A 411 31.32 -6.80 -27.06
N LYS A 412 30.32 -6.49 -27.89
CA LYS A 412 30.43 -6.48 -29.35
C LYS A 412 31.02 -5.17 -29.90
N ASP A 413 30.90 -4.06 -29.15
CA ASP A 413 31.51 -2.77 -29.45
C ASP A 413 32.96 -2.68 -28.89
N ASP A 414 33.20 -3.25 -27.70
CA ASP A 414 34.51 -3.30 -27.02
C ASP A 414 35.52 -4.27 -27.69
N ASN A 415 35.02 -5.20 -28.53
CA ASN A 415 35.82 -6.16 -29.29
C ASN A 415 35.89 -5.82 -30.79
N VAL A 416 35.79 -4.52 -31.12
CA VAL A 416 36.08 -3.99 -32.45
C VAL A 416 37.49 -3.39 -32.41
N ASP A 417 38.36 -3.87 -33.30
CA ASP A 417 39.69 -3.29 -33.52
C ASP A 417 39.56 -1.75 -33.69
N PRO A 418 40.27 -0.93 -32.90
CA PRO A 418 40.26 0.53 -33.01
C PRO A 418 40.57 1.05 -34.42
N ASN A 419 41.33 0.29 -35.21
CA ASN A 419 41.70 0.62 -36.59
C ASN A 419 40.70 0.13 -37.64
N LYS A 420 39.61 -0.54 -37.25
CA LYS A 420 38.60 -0.98 -38.21
C LYS A 420 37.82 0.24 -38.73
N PRO A 421 37.76 0.48 -40.05
CA PRO A 421 37.00 1.58 -40.62
C PRO A 421 35.54 1.58 -40.15
N LYS A 422 34.99 2.77 -39.93
CA LYS A 422 33.60 2.96 -39.46
C LYS A 422 32.69 3.32 -40.62
N LYS A 423 31.53 2.65 -40.70
CA LYS A 423 30.53 2.93 -41.74
C LYS A 423 30.14 4.43 -41.73
N PRO A 424 30.18 5.11 -42.88
CA PRO A 424 29.89 6.53 -42.96
C PRO A 424 28.40 6.80 -42.72
N ALA A 425 28.08 8.04 -42.35
CA ALA A 425 26.69 8.47 -42.20
C ALA A 425 25.98 8.47 -43.57
N SER A 426 24.81 7.84 -43.61
CA SER A 426 23.87 7.89 -44.75
C SER A 426 23.33 9.31 -44.97
N SER A 427 22.85 9.60 -46.18
CA SER A 427 22.41 10.92 -46.67
C SER A 427 21.56 11.71 -45.67
N PHE A 428 20.47 11.13 -45.17
CA PHE A 428 19.62 11.75 -44.15
C PHE A 428 20.40 12.12 -42.88
N PHE A 429 21.36 11.29 -42.44
CA PHE A 429 22.16 11.57 -41.24
C PHE A 429 23.26 12.62 -41.46
N ARG A 430 23.65 12.90 -42.71
CA ARG A 430 24.55 14.03 -43.06
C ARG A 430 23.78 15.33 -42.97
N PHE A 431 22.70 15.44 -43.75
CA PHE A 431 21.73 16.52 -43.69
C PHE A 431 21.27 16.81 -42.25
N SER A 432 20.92 15.77 -41.49
CA SER A 432 20.47 15.89 -40.09
C SER A 432 21.53 16.43 -39.12
N ARG A 433 22.83 16.33 -39.45
CA ARG A 433 23.89 16.97 -38.64
C ARG A 433 23.99 18.46 -38.95
N GLU A 434 23.91 18.84 -40.22
CA GLU A 434 24.02 20.24 -40.64
C GLU A 434 22.78 21.05 -40.27
N GLU A 435 21.58 20.54 -40.58
CA GLU A 435 20.34 21.20 -40.15
C GLU A 435 20.17 21.19 -38.63
N ARG A 436 20.70 20.18 -37.91
CA ARG A 436 20.80 20.26 -36.45
C ARG A 436 21.70 21.40 -36.01
N LYS A 437 22.87 21.59 -36.64
CA LYS A 437 23.79 22.67 -36.29
C LYS A 437 23.09 24.02 -36.47
N LYS A 438 22.48 24.26 -37.65
CA LYS A 438 21.71 25.48 -37.93
C LYS A 438 20.55 25.69 -36.95
N LEU A 439 19.71 24.68 -36.70
CA LEU A 439 18.56 24.80 -35.80
C LEU A 439 18.95 24.97 -34.32
N VAL A 440 20.08 24.46 -33.87
CA VAL A 440 20.62 24.71 -32.52
C VAL A 440 21.16 26.14 -32.39
N GLU A 441 21.78 26.66 -33.45
CA GLU A 441 22.36 28.01 -33.52
C GLU A 441 21.27 29.09 -33.65
N GLU A 442 20.26 28.86 -34.49
CA GLU A 442 19.07 29.73 -34.62
C GLU A 442 18.16 29.70 -33.38
N ARG A 443 18.12 28.58 -32.64
CA ARG A 443 17.18 28.36 -31.53
C ARG A 443 17.86 27.70 -30.32
N PRO A 444 18.81 28.40 -29.65
CA PRO A 444 19.45 27.89 -28.45
C PRO A 444 18.41 27.59 -27.36
N GLY A 445 18.43 26.36 -26.83
CA GLY A 445 17.53 25.91 -25.75
C GLY A 445 16.34 25.04 -26.20
N ILE A 446 16.10 24.83 -27.49
CA ILE A 446 15.05 23.89 -27.94
C ILE A 446 15.44 22.43 -27.62
N ASN A 447 14.46 21.65 -27.19
CA ASN A 447 14.61 20.21 -26.91
C ASN A 447 15.04 19.43 -28.18
N ASN A 448 16.06 18.58 -28.05
CA ASN A 448 16.54 17.67 -29.09
C ASN A 448 15.44 16.85 -29.79
N SER A 449 14.34 16.51 -29.10
CA SER A 449 13.18 15.84 -29.71
C SER A 449 12.50 16.72 -30.78
N THR A 450 12.27 17.99 -30.46
CA THR A 450 11.67 18.98 -31.37
C THR A 450 12.60 19.27 -32.56
N ILE A 451 13.91 19.38 -32.31
CA ILE A 451 14.91 19.56 -33.38
C ILE A 451 14.91 18.36 -34.35
N ASN A 452 14.83 17.12 -33.83
CA ASN A 452 14.69 15.93 -34.68
C ASN A 452 13.40 15.95 -35.53
N ALA A 453 12.28 16.40 -34.96
CA ALA A 453 11.02 16.51 -35.70
C ALA A 453 11.12 17.55 -36.84
N LEU A 454 11.67 18.73 -36.57
CA LEU A 454 11.89 19.78 -37.56
C LEU A 454 12.81 19.33 -38.70
N ILE A 455 13.92 18.63 -38.39
CA ILE A 455 14.81 18.06 -39.40
C ILE A 455 14.10 17.01 -40.27
N SER A 456 13.25 16.19 -39.65
CA SER A 456 12.50 15.14 -40.36
C SER A 456 11.39 15.73 -41.26
N LEU A 457 10.89 16.93 -40.96
CA LEU A 457 10.00 17.71 -41.82
C LEU A 457 10.79 18.34 -42.97
N LYS A 458 11.86 19.09 -42.68
CA LYS A 458 12.73 19.68 -43.73
C LYS A 458 13.23 18.63 -44.73
N TRP A 459 13.62 17.43 -44.28
CA TRP A 459 14.05 16.35 -45.19
C TRP A 459 12.93 15.84 -46.11
N LYS A 460 11.67 15.87 -45.67
CA LYS A 460 10.54 15.51 -46.54
C LYS A 460 10.27 16.60 -47.57
N GLU A 461 10.35 17.86 -47.13
CA GLU A 461 10.10 19.08 -47.90
C GLU A 461 11.19 19.39 -48.95
N LEU A 462 12.44 18.94 -48.75
CA LEU A 462 13.49 19.03 -49.76
C LEU A 462 13.03 18.44 -51.11
N SER A 463 13.43 19.07 -52.20
CA SER A 463 13.25 18.52 -53.55
C SER A 463 14.04 17.22 -53.73
N GLU A 464 13.66 16.42 -54.73
CA GLU A 464 14.39 15.17 -55.03
C GLU A 464 15.81 15.46 -55.52
N GLU A 465 16.03 16.60 -56.20
CA GLU A 465 17.33 17.09 -56.65
C GLU A 465 18.26 17.40 -55.47
N GLU A 466 17.77 18.11 -54.44
CA GLU A 466 18.54 18.39 -53.22
C GLU A 466 18.83 17.11 -52.42
N LYS A 467 17.85 16.20 -52.32
CA LYS A 467 18.06 14.86 -51.74
C LYS A 467 19.12 14.07 -52.51
N GLN A 468 19.16 14.22 -53.83
CA GLN A 468 20.12 13.52 -54.69
C GLN A 468 21.56 13.99 -54.45
N VAL A 469 21.80 15.27 -54.14
CA VAL A 469 23.13 15.74 -53.68
C VAL A 469 23.56 14.98 -52.42
N TRP A 470 22.72 14.95 -51.38
CA TRP A 470 23.02 14.22 -50.14
C TRP A 470 23.17 12.71 -50.35
N ASN A 471 22.44 12.12 -51.30
CA ASN A 471 22.56 10.71 -51.67
C ASN A 471 23.89 10.41 -52.40
N ASN A 472 24.32 11.29 -53.31
CA ASN A 472 25.59 11.17 -54.02
C ASN A 472 26.77 11.28 -53.05
N GLU A 473 26.81 12.30 -52.18
CA GLU A 473 27.85 12.44 -51.16
C GLU A 473 27.91 11.23 -50.19
N ALA A 474 26.74 10.68 -49.85
CA ALA A 474 26.68 9.48 -49.02
C ALA A 474 27.17 8.23 -49.77
N ALA A 475 26.95 8.14 -51.08
CA ALA A 475 27.46 7.07 -51.93
C ALA A 475 28.97 7.15 -52.11
N GLU A 476 29.52 8.33 -52.44
CA GLU A 476 30.97 8.58 -52.57
C GLU A 476 31.72 8.19 -51.30
N ALA A 477 31.21 8.60 -50.13
CA ALA A 477 31.84 8.24 -48.87
C ALA A 477 31.65 6.77 -48.50
N MET A 478 30.58 6.12 -48.96
CA MET A 478 30.40 4.67 -48.80
C MET A 478 31.35 3.89 -49.71
N GLU A 479 31.69 4.43 -50.88
CA GLU A 479 32.76 3.92 -51.75
C GLU A 479 34.15 4.14 -51.13
N GLY A 480 34.42 5.32 -50.57
CA GLY A 480 35.64 5.59 -49.80
C GLY A 480 35.81 4.61 -48.63
N TYR A 481 34.75 4.42 -47.84
CA TYR A 481 34.69 3.40 -46.78
C TYR A 481 34.91 1.97 -47.29
N LYS A 482 34.41 1.63 -48.48
CA LYS A 482 34.61 0.33 -49.09
C LYS A 482 36.10 0.11 -49.43
N LYS A 483 36.76 1.11 -50.02
CA LYS A 483 38.21 1.10 -50.30
C LYS A 483 39.02 0.98 -49.00
N GLU A 484 38.71 1.79 -47.99
CA GLU A 484 39.34 1.74 -46.66
C GLU A 484 39.16 0.36 -45.97
N MET A 485 37.98 -0.25 -46.10
CA MET A 485 37.71 -1.61 -45.61
C MET A 485 38.47 -2.70 -46.39
N GLU A 486 38.65 -2.54 -47.70
CA GLU A 486 39.43 -3.46 -48.53
C GLU A 486 40.93 -3.39 -48.16
N GLU A 487 41.47 -2.19 -47.94
CA GLU A 487 42.82 -1.98 -47.41
C GLU A 487 42.99 -2.52 -45.98
N TYR A 488 42.02 -2.29 -45.10
CA TYR A 488 42.01 -2.87 -43.75
C TYR A 488 42.00 -4.40 -43.80
N ASN A 489 41.18 -5.00 -44.66
CA ASN A 489 41.14 -6.46 -44.82
C ASN A 489 42.45 -7.01 -45.38
N LYS A 490 43.08 -6.31 -46.34
CA LYS A 490 44.37 -6.67 -46.92
C LYS A 490 45.50 -6.62 -45.87
N THR A 491 45.60 -5.52 -45.14
CA THR A 491 46.61 -5.36 -44.06
C THR A 491 46.37 -6.29 -42.88
N ALA A 492 45.11 -6.68 -42.59
CA ALA A 492 44.79 -7.71 -41.61
C ALA A 492 45.23 -9.11 -42.08
N ALA A 493 45.08 -9.44 -43.37
CA ALA A 493 45.56 -10.71 -43.94
C ALA A 493 47.10 -10.77 -43.97
N GLU A 494 47.78 -9.67 -44.32
CA GLU A 494 49.24 -9.56 -44.29
C GLU A 494 49.79 -9.73 -42.85
N LYS A 495 49.12 -9.18 -41.84
CA LYS A 495 49.45 -9.39 -40.42
C LYS A 495 49.20 -10.82 -39.91
N GLN A 496 48.31 -11.59 -40.56
CA GLN A 496 48.14 -13.01 -40.28
C GLN A 496 49.21 -13.85 -40.97
N ASN A 497 49.59 -13.52 -42.21
CA ASN A 497 50.65 -14.23 -42.94
C ASN A 497 52.05 -14.00 -42.35
N ASN A 498 52.34 -12.82 -41.82
CA ASN A 498 53.62 -12.51 -41.15
C ASN A 498 53.74 -13.08 -39.71
N ASN A 499 52.70 -13.76 -39.20
CA ASN A 499 52.68 -14.42 -37.88
C ASN A 499 52.64 -15.96 -37.99
N ASN A 500 52.81 -16.51 -39.20
CA ASN A 500 53.02 -17.94 -39.50
C ASN A 500 54.47 -18.18 -39.96
#